data_AF-A0A064CDH1-F1
#
_entry.id   AF-A0A064CDH1-F1
#
_cell.length_a   1.000
_cell.length_b   1.000
_cell.length_c   1.000
_cell.angle_alpha   90.00
_cell.angle_beta   90.00
_cell.angle_gamma   90.00
#
_symmetry.space_group_name_H-M   'P 1'
#
loop_
_entity.id
_entity.type
_entity.pdbx_description
1 polymer ?
#
loop_
_entity_poly.entity_id
_entity_poly.type
_entity_poly.pdbx_seq_one_letter_code
_entity_poly.pdbx_strand_id
1 'polypeptide(L)'
;MNAAQSGDSQAPGGPSSGLRDIPEPLHGETGVALSGPPISPMARISLYDDVQWELFILEWVHALRSGYVQVKRFGGAGDRGADIAAFKTANGLEGAWDCFQCKHYAEPLALGDILPEILKIFVATVVGECVLPDSYQILAPRGCSTNCGRMLSSPQKLRKKFLDHLADDDSTLARGLESDLVSSVQELASVTDFSMFRSVELTDVLELHKTTCWYSDRFATALQPRPAHVPAPGDLATHERRYVQQLVDVYAEAHPEESLQPESVASNPRVGERFRRHRENFYKAEALRVYARDSVPPGTFERLQDDIHSGVIDVVEDHHATGLRRLTSVLSLVGQLDLSRHRLISVVEIDDRQGMCHQLANVDRIQWMSRNE
;
A
#
# COMPACT_ATOMS: atom_id res chain seq x y z
N MET A 1 61.87 -1.56 0.96
CA MET A 1 61.37 -2.48 -0.06
C MET A 1 59.86 -2.59 0.11
N ASN A 2 59.15 -2.06 -0.89
CA ASN A 2 57.78 -2.32 -1.38
C ASN A 2 56.62 -2.70 -0.44
N ALA A 3 55.58 -1.85 -0.49
CA ALA A 3 54.15 -2.11 -0.81
C ALA A 3 53.26 -1.26 0.14
N ALA A 4 52.62 -0.15 -0.25
CA ALA A 4 51.62 0.08 -1.31
C ALA A 4 50.29 -0.67 -1.09
N GLN A 5 49.35 0.05 -0.47
CA GLN A 5 47.88 0.12 -0.65
C GLN A 5 47.09 -1.09 -1.20
N SER A 6 46.10 -1.52 -0.43
CA SER A 6 44.68 -1.66 -0.79
C SER A 6 43.91 -1.85 0.53
N GLY A 7 42.78 -1.24 0.84
CA GLY A 7 41.70 -0.70 0.01
C GLY A 7 40.39 -1.23 0.58
N ASP A 8 40.14 -1.02 1.87
CA ASP A 8 38.99 -1.57 2.58
C ASP A 8 37.75 -0.71 2.27
N SER A 9 37.02 -1.14 1.24
CA SER A 9 35.80 -0.48 0.77
C SER A 9 34.61 -0.98 1.60
N GLN A 10 34.43 -0.42 2.79
CA GLN A 10 33.15 -0.51 3.49
C GLN A 10 32.10 0.26 2.69
N ALA A 11 31.21 -0.48 2.01
CA ALA A 11 30.02 0.09 1.42
C ALA A 11 29.08 0.61 2.53
N PRO A 12 28.60 1.87 2.46
CA PRO A 12 27.62 2.34 3.42
C PRO A 12 26.26 1.73 3.08
N GLY A 13 25.75 0.89 3.98
CA GLY A 13 24.35 0.47 3.97
C GLY A 13 23.47 1.72 4.04
N GLY A 14 22.81 2.04 2.94
CA GLY A 14 21.84 3.14 2.89
C GLY A 14 20.70 2.86 3.86
N PRO A 15 20.15 3.89 4.53
CA PRO A 15 18.97 3.71 5.33
C PRO A 15 17.81 3.38 4.39
N SER A 16 17.28 2.16 4.49
CA SER A 16 15.96 1.87 3.93
C SER A 16 14.96 2.73 4.71
N SER A 17 14.52 3.85 4.15
CA SER A 17 13.41 4.63 4.67
C SER A 17 12.10 3.87 4.41
N GLY A 18 11.95 2.70 5.04
CA GLY A 18 10.68 1.99 5.13
C GLY A 18 9.85 2.64 6.22
N LEU A 19 9.13 3.71 5.88
CA LEU A 19 8.09 4.26 6.75
C LEU A 19 7.00 3.20 6.91
N ARG A 20 6.95 2.57 8.09
CA ARG A 20 5.93 1.62 8.54
C ARG A 20 4.98 2.32 9.49
N ASP A 21 4.16 3.25 9.00
CA ASP A 21 3.12 3.90 9.83
C ASP A 21 1.76 3.95 9.11
N ILE A 22 1.48 2.98 8.24
CA ILE A 22 0.10 2.66 7.87
C ILE A 22 -0.24 1.39 8.66
N PRO A 23 -1.13 1.45 9.66
CA PRO A 23 -1.59 0.23 10.32
C PRO A 23 -2.15 -0.71 9.25
N GLU A 24 -1.83 -2.00 9.37
CA GLU A 24 -2.45 -3.02 8.51
C GLU A 24 -3.98 -2.85 8.61
N PRO A 25 -4.72 -2.83 7.50
CA PRO A 25 -6.17 -2.80 7.56
C PRO A 25 -6.61 -3.97 8.44
N LEU A 26 -7.60 -3.74 9.32
CA LEU A 26 -8.24 -4.80 10.10
C LEU A 26 -8.59 -5.94 9.14
N HIS A 27 -7.85 -7.05 9.21
CA HIS A 27 -8.14 -8.24 8.41
C HIS A 27 -9.55 -8.67 8.77
N GLY A 28 -10.48 -8.47 7.85
CA GLY A 28 -11.77 -9.11 7.95
C GLY A 28 -11.50 -10.61 7.97
N GLU A 29 -11.83 -11.29 9.06
CA GLU A 29 -12.07 -12.73 9.02
C GLU A 29 -12.93 -12.97 7.77
N THR A 30 -12.50 -13.88 6.90
CA THR A 30 -13.26 -14.25 5.71
C THR A 30 -14.59 -14.83 6.17
N GLY A 31 -15.55 -13.95 6.43
CA GLY A 31 -16.88 -14.29 6.89
C GLY A 31 -17.56 -15.09 5.81
N VAL A 32 -18.33 -16.08 6.25
CA VAL A 32 -19.25 -16.85 5.40
C VAL A 32 -19.92 -15.90 4.43
N ALA A 33 -19.76 -16.14 3.12
CA ALA A 33 -20.32 -15.31 2.07
C ALA A 33 -21.85 -15.35 2.16
N LEU A 34 -22.43 -14.41 2.91
CA LEU A 34 -23.87 -14.22 2.96
C LEU A 34 -24.27 -13.61 1.61
N SER A 35 -25.03 -14.38 0.84
CA SER A 35 -25.53 -13.97 -0.48
C SER A 35 -26.54 -12.84 -0.34
N GLY A 36 -26.05 -11.60 -0.44
CA GLY A 36 -26.83 -10.38 -0.65
C GLY A 36 -26.23 -9.55 -1.79
N PRO A 37 -26.97 -8.57 -2.35
CA PRO A 37 -26.41 -7.67 -3.35
C PRO A 37 -25.16 -6.96 -2.78
N PRO A 38 -24.08 -6.82 -3.56
CA PRO A 38 -22.88 -6.16 -3.08
C PRO A 38 -23.17 -4.70 -2.71
N ILE A 39 -22.67 -4.28 -1.55
CA ILE A 39 -22.76 -2.89 -1.10
C ILE A 39 -21.76 -2.06 -1.92
N SER A 40 -22.22 -0.96 -2.52
CA SER A 40 -21.33 -0.08 -3.29
C SER A 40 -20.26 0.57 -2.39
N PRO A 41 -19.09 0.97 -2.93
CA PRO A 41 -18.06 1.65 -2.15
C PRO A 41 -18.59 2.87 -1.37
N MET A 42 -19.39 3.72 -2.02
CA MET A 42 -20.01 4.89 -1.38
C MET A 42 -20.95 4.50 -0.22
N ALA A 43 -21.78 3.46 -0.41
CA ALA A 43 -22.68 2.99 0.64
C ALA A 43 -21.91 2.38 1.83
N ARG A 44 -20.79 1.69 1.56
CA ARG A 44 -19.90 1.16 2.60
C ARG A 44 -19.25 2.28 3.42
N ILE A 45 -18.72 3.30 2.75
CA ILE A 45 -18.10 4.47 3.41
C ILE A 45 -19.10 5.22 4.30
N SER A 46 -20.37 5.28 3.87
CA SER A 46 -21.43 5.92 4.67
C SER A 46 -21.69 5.23 6.02
N LEU A 47 -21.19 4.01 6.21
CA LEU A 47 -21.31 3.23 7.46
C LEU A 47 -20.04 3.29 8.33
N TYR A 48 -18.99 3.97 7.89
CA TYR A 48 -17.76 4.10 8.67
C TYR A 48 -17.98 4.91 9.95
N ASP A 49 -17.22 4.58 10.98
CA ASP A 49 -16.97 5.52 12.07
C ASP A 49 -15.87 6.54 11.69
N ASP A 50 -15.64 7.53 12.56
CA ASP A 50 -14.65 8.60 12.33
C ASP A 50 -13.23 8.03 12.08
N VAL A 51 -12.85 6.98 12.81
CA VAL A 51 -11.52 6.36 12.69
C VAL A 51 -11.38 5.64 11.35
N GLN A 52 -12.38 4.87 10.94
CA GLN A 52 -12.41 4.17 9.66
C GLN A 52 -12.41 5.14 8.48
N TRP A 53 -13.09 6.28 8.62
CA TRP A 53 -13.09 7.35 7.65
C TRP A 53 -11.72 7.99 7.49
N GLU A 54 -11.07 8.38 8.59
CA GLU A 54 -9.72 8.92 8.56
C GLU A 54 -8.71 7.94 7.97
N LEU A 55 -8.79 6.65 8.32
CA LEU A 55 -7.91 5.62 7.73
C LEU A 55 -8.12 5.48 6.21
N PHE A 56 -9.36 5.57 5.74
CA PHE A 56 -9.64 5.56 4.31
C PHE A 56 -9.07 6.79 3.60
N ILE A 57 -9.21 7.98 4.19
CA ILE A 57 -8.62 9.20 3.64
C ILE A 57 -7.09 9.11 3.68
N LEU A 58 -6.49 8.53 4.72
CA LEU A 58 -5.04 8.32 4.80
C LEU A 58 -4.54 7.46 3.63
N GLU A 59 -5.22 6.36 3.31
CA GLU A 59 -4.89 5.54 2.13
C GLU A 59 -4.98 6.33 0.82
N TRP A 60 -6.00 7.18 0.68
CA TRP A 60 -6.14 8.05 -0.49
C TRP A 60 -5.03 9.12 -0.56
N VAL A 61 -4.67 9.77 0.55
CA VAL A 61 -3.55 10.73 0.60
C VAL A 61 -2.22 10.04 0.26
N HIS A 62 -2.04 8.77 0.64
CA HIS A 62 -0.89 7.98 0.19
C HIS A 62 -0.86 7.75 -1.33
N ALA A 63 -2.01 7.70 -2.01
CA ALA A 63 -2.07 7.65 -3.46
C ALA A 63 -1.63 8.98 -4.11
N LEU A 64 -1.84 10.11 -3.42
CA LEU A 64 -1.41 11.45 -3.84
C LEU A 64 0.08 11.74 -3.64
N ARG A 65 0.86 10.79 -3.09
CA ARG A 65 2.22 11.00 -2.57
C ARG A 65 3.26 11.63 -3.49
N SER A 66 2.99 11.85 -4.77
CA SER A 66 3.93 12.55 -5.65
C SER A 66 4.17 13.97 -5.13
N GLY A 67 5.29 14.17 -4.43
CA GLY A 67 5.67 15.46 -3.85
C GLY A 67 5.60 15.52 -2.32
N TYR A 68 5.15 14.47 -1.64
CA TYR A 68 5.18 14.39 -0.18
C TYR A 68 6.37 13.56 0.31
N VAL A 69 7.09 14.11 1.29
CA VAL A 69 8.18 13.39 1.98
C VAL A 69 7.64 12.48 3.08
N GLN A 70 6.50 12.86 3.68
CA GLN A 70 5.85 12.11 4.74
C GLN A 70 4.37 12.50 4.83
N VAL A 71 3.52 11.51 5.11
CA VAL A 71 2.11 11.71 5.45
C VAL A 71 1.92 11.21 6.88
N LYS A 72 1.27 12.00 7.74
CA LYS A 72 0.95 11.64 9.12
C LYS A 72 -0.53 11.82 9.39
N ARG A 73 -1.12 10.85 10.09
CA ARG A 73 -2.44 11.00 10.73
C ARG A 73 -2.23 11.50 12.16
N PHE A 74 -2.86 12.60 12.52
CA PHE A 74 -2.84 13.18 13.86
C PHE A 74 -4.08 12.85 14.69
N GLY A 75 -5.14 12.33 14.05
CA GLY A 75 -6.50 12.19 14.59
C GLY A 75 -6.64 11.88 16.09
N GLY A 76 -7.69 12.45 16.69
CA GLY A 76 -7.99 12.34 18.12
C GLY A 76 -8.10 13.69 18.82
N ALA A 77 -8.25 13.68 20.15
CA ALA A 77 -8.35 14.91 20.93
C ALA A 77 -7.03 15.72 20.82
N GLY A 78 -7.11 16.91 20.21
CA GLY A 78 -5.94 17.77 20.00
C GLY A 78 -5.43 17.80 18.55
N ASP A 79 -6.24 17.39 17.56
CA ASP A 79 -5.93 17.51 16.12
C ASP A 79 -5.68 18.95 15.63
N ARG A 80 -6.13 19.95 16.40
CA ARG A 80 -6.00 21.40 16.15
C ARG A 80 -6.32 21.81 14.71
N GLY A 81 -7.25 21.09 14.07
CA GLY A 81 -7.69 21.36 12.70
C GLY A 81 -6.89 20.64 11.60
N ALA A 82 -6.18 19.55 11.89
CA ALA A 82 -5.58 18.69 10.88
C ALA A 82 -5.67 17.20 11.26
N ASP A 83 -6.54 16.44 10.63
CA ASP A 83 -6.64 14.98 10.89
C ASP A 83 -5.50 14.23 10.19
N ILE A 84 -5.16 14.63 8.96
CA ILE A 84 -4.03 14.11 8.19
C ILE A 84 -3.24 15.29 7.63
N ALA A 85 -1.92 15.26 7.83
CA ALA A 85 -0.98 16.23 7.30
C ALA A 85 -0.02 15.55 6.31
N ALA A 86 0.12 16.13 5.12
CA ALA A 86 1.10 15.69 4.12
C ALA A 86 2.21 16.72 3.98
N PHE A 87 3.40 16.38 4.44
CA PHE A 87 4.56 17.25 4.44
C PHE A 87 5.29 17.19 3.11
N LYS A 88 5.59 18.36 2.53
CA LYS A 88 6.37 18.49 1.29
C LYS A 88 7.86 18.68 1.57
N THR A 89 8.23 18.93 2.83
CA THR A 89 9.60 19.15 3.28
C THR A 89 9.90 18.40 4.59
N ALA A 90 11.18 18.21 4.90
CA ALA A 90 11.60 17.59 6.15
C ALA A 90 11.24 18.41 7.40
N ASN A 91 10.88 19.69 7.24
CA ASN A 91 10.52 20.59 8.35
C ASN A 91 9.07 20.38 8.84
N GLY A 92 8.31 19.46 8.23
CA GLY A 92 6.96 19.14 8.70
C GLY A 92 6.01 20.34 8.70
N LEU A 93 5.35 20.57 9.84
CA LEU A 93 4.44 21.70 10.07
C LEU A 93 5.13 23.07 10.07
N GLU A 94 6.47 23.12 10.13
CA GLU A 94 7.25 24.36 10.01
C GLU A 94 7.67 24.65 8.55
N GLY A 95 7.38 23.75 7.61
CA GLY A 95 7.65 23.90 6.19
C GLY A 95 6.39 23.79 5.32
N ALA A 96 6.53 23.62 4.01
CA ALA A 96 5.37 23.48 3.11
C ALA A 96 4.65 22.14 3.35
N TRP A 97 3.32 22.19 3.47
CA TRP A 97 2.47 21.04 3.76
C TRP A 97 1.02 21.23 3.29
N ASP A 98 0.28 20.13 3.16
CA ASP A 98 -1.16 20.12 2.90
C ASP A 98 -1.91 19.51 4.08
N CYS A 99 -3.05 20.10 4.42
CA CYS A 99 -3.95 19.65 5.47
C CYS A 99 -5.18 18.95 4.86
N PHE A 100 -5.55 17.81 5.45
CA PHE A 100 -6.76 17.07 5.13
C PHE A 100 -7.60 16.90 6.40
N GLN A 101 -8.70 17.65 6.49
CA GLN A 101 -9.66 17.59 7.57
C GLN A 101 -10.83 16.68 7.17
N CYS A 102 -11.01 15.61 7.92
CA CYS A 102 -12.08 14.64 7.81
C CYS A 102 -13.28 15.04 8.67
N LYS A 103 -14.49 14.90 8.12
CA LYS A 103 -15.75 15.01 8.87
C LYS A 103 -16.71 13.92 8.43
N HIS A 104 -17.13 13.05 9.35
CA HIS A 104 -18.12 12.01 9.08
C HIS A 104 -19.44 12.33 9.78
N TYR A 105 -20.28 13.11 9.10
CA TYR A 105 -21.62 13.43 9.59
C TYR A 105 -22.69 12.72 8.76
N ALA A 106 -23.85 12.51 9.38
CA ALA A 106 -25.02 11.92 8.72
C ALA A 106 -25.55 12.79 7.57
N GLU A 107 -25.45 14.11 7.72
CA GLU A 107 -25.89 15.12 6.75
C GLU A 107 -24.71 15.77 6.02
N PRO A 108 -24.91 16.31 4.81
CA PRO A 108 -23.89 17.11 4.12
C PRO A 108 -23.44 18.31 4.94
N LEU A 109 -22.16 18.66 4.85
CA LEU A 109 -21.58 19.76 5.62
C LEU A 109 -22.25 21.10 5.29
N ALA A 110 -22.64 21.82 6.34
CA ALA A 110 -23.10 23.18 6.29
C ALA A 110 -21.95 24.15 6.57
N LEU A 111 -22.16 25.44 6.29
CA LEU A 111 -21.14 26.46 6.53
C LEU A 111 -20.75 26.54 8.02
N GLY A 112 -21.70 26.30 8.93
CA GLY A 112 -21.47 26.27 10.37
C GLY A 112 -20.52 25.15 10.82
N ASP A 113 -20.38 24.09 10.02
CA ASP A 113 -19.42 23.01 10.29
C ASP A 113 -18.00 23.36 9.79
N ILE A 114 -17.91 24.23 8.78
CA ILE A 114 -16.64 24.58 8.12
C ILE A 114 -15.93 25.74 8.80
N LEU A 115 -16.65 26.80 9.17
CA LEU A 115 -16.03 28.00 9.74
C LEU A 115 -15.21 27.71 11.02
N PRO A 116 -15.66 26.84 11.95
CA PRO A 116 -14.86 26.45 13.10
C PRO A 116 -13.54 25.76 12.72
N GLU A 117 -13.54 24.93 11.68
CA GLU A 117 -12.33 24.24 11.21
C GLU A 117 -11.34 25.23 10.55
N ILE A 118 -11.86 26.18 9.77
CA ILE A 118 -11.06 27.30 9.25
C ILE A 118 -10.45 28.11 10.40
N LEU A 119 -11.22 28.38 11.46
CA LEU A 119 -10.71 29.13 12.62
C LEU A 119 -9.57 28.37 13.31
N LYS A 120 -9.69 27.05 13.50
CA LYS A 120 -8.65 26.25 14.16
C LYS A 120 -7.29 26.37 13.50
N ILE A 121 -7.20 26.30 12.16
CA ILE A 121 -5.91 26.38 11.48
C ILE A 121 -5.29 27.79 11.57
N PHE A 122 -6.11 28.84 11.57
CA PHE A 122 -5.61 30.19 11.82
C PHE A 122 -5.11 30.34 13.25
N VAL A 123 -5.86 29.82 14.24
CA VAL A 123 -5.44 29.82 15.65
C VAL A 123 -4.11 29.09 15.81
N ALA A 124 -3.99 27.86 15.30
CA ALA A 124 -2.76 27.07 15.35
C ALA A 124 -1.57 27.80 14.71
N THR A 125 -1.81 28.54 13.63
CA THR A 125 -0.77 29.37 13.00
C THR A 125 -0.36 30.54 13.88
N VAL A 126 -1.32 31.29 14.42
CA VAL A 126 -1.07 32.47 15.25
C VAL A 126 -0.32 32.10 16.54
N VAL A 127 -0.65 30.96 17.14
CA VAL A 127 0.04 30.47 18.36
C VAL A 127 1.38 29.76 18.06
N GLY A 128 1.79 29.69 16.78
CA GLY A 128 3.12 29.23 16.37
C GLY A 128 3.27 27.70 16.30
N GLU A 129 2.18 26.96 16.16
CA GLU A 129 2.22 25.48 16.13
C GLU A 129 2.44 24.91 14.72
N CYS A 130 2.05 25.66 13.70
CA CYS A 130 2.31 25.34 12.30
C CYS A 130 2.39 26.62 11.47
N VAL A 131 2.99 26.54 10.28
CA VAL A 131 2.73 27.52 9.22
C VAL A 131 1.39 27.21 8.55
N LEU A 132 0.77 28.18 7.86
CA LEU A 132 -0.42 27.90 7.06
C LEU A 132 -0.11 26.81 6.02
N PRO A 133 -0.99 25.82 5.83
CA PRO A 133 -0.81 24.82 4.79
C PRO A 133 -0.99 25.46 3.40
N ASP A 134 -0.37 24.89 2.39
CA ASP A 134 -0.56 25.32 0.99
C ASP A 134 -1.99 24.99 0.51
N SER A 135 -2.59 23.93 1.04
CA SER A 135 -4.00 23.59 0.84
C SER A 135 -4.62 23.01 2.11
N TYR A 136 -5.88 23.36 2.34
CA TYR A 136 -6.71 22.83 3.41
C TYR A 136 -7.94 22.17 2.79
N GLN A 137 -7.96 20.85 2.81
CA GLN A 137 -8.95 20.04 2.10
C GLN A 137 -9.91 19.42 3.11
N ILE A 138 -11.20 19.72 2.98
CA ILE A 138 -12.25 19.18 3.81
C ILE A 138 -12.89 18.00 3.09
N LEU A 139 -12.96 16.86 3.78
CA LEU A 139 -13.46 15.60 3.25
C LEU A 139 -14.60 15.10 4.12
N ALA A 140 -15.76 14.89 3.48
CA ALA A 140 -16.90 14.25 4.11
C ALA A 140 -17.55 13.24 3.16
N PRO A 141 -18.03 12.08 3.65
CA PRO A 141 -18.71 11.10 2.81
C PRO A 141 -19.94 11.64 2.09
N ARG A 142 -20.66 12.57 2.74
CA ARG A 142 -21.86 13.23 2.21
C ARG A 142 -21.55 14.54 1.47
N GLY A 143 -20.27 14.90 1.37
CA GLY A 143 -19.82 16.14 0.77
C GLY A 143 -20.36 17.39 1.50
N CYS A 144 -20.40 18.50 0.77
CA CYS A 144 -20.94 19.76 1.24
C CYS A 144 -22.37 19.98 0.73
N SER A 145 -23.22 20.60 1.54
CA SER A 145 -24.49 21.16 1.05
C SER A 145 -24.25 22.15 -0.10
N THR A 146 -25.22 22.32 -1.00
CA THR A 146 -25.09 23.20 -2.18
C THR A 146 -24.61 24.61 -1.83
N ASN A 147 -25.13 25.18 -0.72
CA ASN A 147 -24.72 26.51 -0.27
C ASN A 147 -23.29 26.52 0.26
N CYS A 148 -22.89 25.50 1.01
CA CYS A 148 -21.53 25.34 1.52
C CYS A 148 -20.52 25.16 0.37
N GLY A 149 -20.80 24.23 -0.56
CA GLY A 149 -19.92 23.98 -1.71
C GLY A 149 -19.75 25.22 -2.61
N ARG A 150 -20.82 25.99 -2.85
CA ARG A 150 -20.74 27.28 -3.57
C ARG A 150 -19.89 28.31 -2.83
N MET A 151 -19.94 28.32 -1.49
CA MET A 151 -19.13 29.23 -0.68
C MET A 151 -17.65 28.85 -0.74
N LEU A 152 -17.31 27.57 -0.59
CA LEU A 152 -15.94 27.05 -0.75
C LEU A 152 -15.38 27.28 -2.16
N SER A 153 -16.25 27.28 -3.17
CA SER A 153 -15.89 27.63 -4.55
C SER A 153 -15.80 29.14 -4.82
N SER A 154 -15.96 29.99 -3.79
CA SER A 154 -15.94 31.46 -3.90
C SER A 154 -14.98 32.08 -2.88
N PRO A 155 -13.64 31.98 -3.06
CA PRO A 155 -12.65 32.37 -2.05
C PRO A 155 -12.84 33.75 -1.42
N GLN A 156 -13.12 34.79 -2.23
CA GLN A 156 -13.33 36.13 -1.68
C GLN A 156 -14.60 36.24 -0.84
N LYS A 157 -15.67 35.52 -1.23
CA LYS A 157 -16.93 35.49 -0.46
C LYS A 157 -16.76 34.70 0.82
N LEU A 158 -16.05 33.56 0.78
CA LEU A 158 -15.73 32.78 1.97
C LEU A 158 -14.92 33.60 2.96
N ARG A 159 -13.86 34.28 2.51
CA ARG A 159 -13.06 35.16 3.36
C ARG A 159 -13.90 36.23 4.03
N LYS A 160 -14.71 36.96 3.25
CA LYS A 160 -15.62 37.97 3.77
C LYS A 160 -16.57 37.36 4.81
N LYS A 161 -17.20 36.23 4.48
CA LYS A 161 -18.17 35.57 5.37
C LYS A 161 -17.54 35.09 6.67
N PHE A 162 -16.31 34.59 6.63
CA PHE A 162 -15.53 34.20 7.80
C PHE A 162 -15.22 35.42 8.68
N LEU A 163 -14.69 36.50 8.10
CA LEU A 163 -14.40 37.74 8.84
C LEU A 163 -15.67 38.36 9.44
N ASP A 164 -16.78 38.36 8.70
CA ASP A 164 -18.08 38.85 9.19
C ASP A 164 -18.53 38.03 10.42
N HIS A 165 -18.41 36.69 10.41
CA HIS A 165 -18.75 35.84 11.57
C HIS A 165 -17.76 35.98 12.73
N LEU A 166 -16.54 36.40 12.45
CA LEU A 166 -15.49 36.57 13.45
C LEU A 166 -15.61 37.93 14.15
N ALA A 167 -16.22 38.92 13.50
CA ALA A 167 -16.49 40.25 14.06
C ALA A 167 -17.91 40.40 14.66
N ASP A 168 -18.78 39.41 14.48
CA ASP A 168 -20.14 39.41 15.00
C ASP A 168 -20.17 38.91 16.45
N ASP A 169 -20.54 39.79 17.39
CA ASP A 169 -20.61 39.49 18.83
C ASP A 169 -21.64 38.40 19.17
N ASP A 170 -22.67 38.21 18.34
CA ASP A 170 -23.69 37.17 18.53
C ASP A 170 -23.23 35.80 18.00
N SER A 171 -22.14 35.77 17.22
CA SER A 171 -21.58 34.56 16.63
C SER A 171 -21.03 33.61 17.69
N THR A 172 -21.18 32.31 17.44
CA THR A 172 -20.58 31.28 18.29
C THR A 172 -19.13 30.97 17.92
N LEU A 173 -18.65 31.49 16.78
CA LEU A 173 -17.43 31.05 16.12
C LEU A 173 -16.17 31.26 16.98
N ALA A 174 -15.98 32.45 17.54
CA ALA A 174 -14.84 32.78 18.40
C ALA A 174 -15.12 32.65 19.89
N ARG A 175 -16.23 32.00 20.28
CA ARG A 175 -16.63 31.92 21.68
C ARG A 175 -15.58 31.19 22.51
N GLY A 176 -15.06 31.86 23.53
CA GLY A 176 -14.03 31.33 24.42
C GLY A 176 -12.59 31.61 23.99
N LEU A 177 -12.37 32.31 22.87
CA LEU A 177 -11.06 32.83 22.50
C LEU A 177 -10.82 34.21 23.12
N GLU A 178 -9.55 34.51 23.44
CA GLU A 178 -9.13 35.82 23.91
C GLU A 178 -9.21 36.87 22.79
N SER A 179 -9.53 38.13 23.13
CA SER A 179 -9.69 39.19 22.13
C SER A 179 -8.45 39.38 21.25
N ASP A 180 -7.27 39.34 21.86
CA ASP A 180 -6.01 39.58 21.17
C ASP A 180 -5.70 38.46 20.16
N LEU A 181 -6.07 37.22 20.50
CA LEU A 181 -5.99 36.08 19.59
C LEU A 181 -6.98 36.24 18.43
N VAL A 182 -8.22 36.66 18.69
CA VAL A 182 -9.22 36.92 17.65
C VAL A 182 -8.76 38.03 16.70
N SER A 183 -8.21 39.13 17.22
CA SER A 183 -7.64 40.21 16.39
C SER A 183 -6.49 39.71 15.52
N SER A 184 -5.58 38.90 16.09
CA SER A 184 -4.46 38.32 15.33
C SER A 184 -4.94 37.37 14.21
N VAL A 185 -5.98 36.57 14.48
CA VAL A 185 -6.63 35.74 13.46
C VAL A 185 -7.29 36.60 12.37
N GLN A 186 -7.99 37.68 12.73
CA GLN A 186 -8.61 38.59 11.77
C GLN A 186 -7.56 39.23 10.85
N GLU A 187 -6.44 39.68 11.39
CA GLU A 187 -5.33 40.24 10.62
C GLU A 187 -4.77 39.22 9.63
N LEU A 188 -4.42 38.03 10.10
CA LEU A 188 -3.89 36.96 9.25
C LEU A 188 -4.90 36.53 8.17
N ALA A 189 -6.17 36.33 8.54
CA ALA A 189 -7.23 35.95 7.60
C ALA A 189 -7.50 37.03 6.55
N SER A 190 -7.32 38.32 6.88
CA SER A 190 -7.55 39.42 5.94
C SER A 190 -6.58 39.42 4.74
N VAL A 191 -5.34 38.98 4.95
CA VAL A 191 -4.28 38.92 3.93
C VAL A 191 -4.14 37.53 3.30
N THR A 192 -4.71 36.50 3.91
CA THR A 192 -4.64 35.12 3.41
C THR A 192 -5.51 34.93 2.16
N ASP A 193 -5.00 34.15 1.20
CA ASP A 193 -5.78 33.68 0.06
C ASP A 193 -6.62 32.46 0.45
N PHE A 194 -7.94 32.65 0.52
CA PHE A 194 -8.88 31.59 0.88
C PHE A 194 -9.08 30.53 -0.20
N SER A 195 -8.39 30.62 -1.35
CA SER A 195 -8.36 29.55 -2.37
C SER A 195 -7.67 28.26 -1.88
N MET A 196 -6.96 28.34 -0.74
CA MET A 196 -6.42 27.19 -0.03
C MET A 196 -7.50 26.26 0.54
N PHE A 197 -8.68 26.78 0.91
CA PHE A 197 -9.77 25.99 1.49
C PHE A 197 -10.63 25.36 0.40
N ARG A 198 -10.73 24.02 0.40
CA ARG A 198 -11.41 23.26 -0.65
C ARG A 198 -12.23 22.13 -0.04
N SER A 199 -13.32 21.75 -0.70
CA SER A 199 -13.95 20.45 -0.49
C SER A 199 -13.45 19.47 -1.55
N VAL A 200 -13.29 18.21 -1.17
CA VAL A 200 -12.96 17.13 -2.11
C VAL A 200 -14.20 16.26 -2.33
N GLU A 201 -14.50 15.98 -3.60
CA GLU A 201 -15.63 15.11 -3.95
C GLU A 201 -15.28 13.65 -3.72
N LEU A 202 -16.19 12.90 -3.08
CA LEU A 202 -15.98 11.48 -2.76
C LEU A 202 -15.73 10.63 -4.02
N THR A 203 -16.28 11.03 -5.16
CA THR A 203 -16.04 10.37 -6.46
C THR A 203 -14.58 10.40 -6.84
N ASP A 204 -13.92 11.55 -6.71
CA ASP A 204 -12.51 11.74 -7.08
C ASP A 204 -11.61 10.96 -6.11
N VAL A 205 -11.98 10.95 -4.82
CA VAL A 205 -11.33 10.13 -3.81
C VAL A 205 -11.39 8.65 -4.18
N LEU A 206 -12.57 8.15 -4.55
CA LEU A 206 -12.79 6.76 -4.93
C LEU A 206 -12.07 6.37 -6.23
N GLU A 207 -12.07 7.24 -7.25
CA GLU A 207 -11.40 6.98 -8.53
C GLU A 207 -9.90 6.83 -8.35
N LEU A 208 -9.26 7.71 -7.58
CA LEU A 208 -7.84 7.58 -7.29
C LEU A 208 -7.56 6.40 -6.36
N HIS A 209 -8.36 6.22 -5.30
CA HIS A 209 -8.18 5.12 -4.35
C HIS A 209 -8.27 3.75 -5.05
N LYS A 210 -9.08 3.62 -6.11
CA LYS A 210 -9.18 2.41 -6.95
C LYS A 210 -7.86 1.95 -7.57
N THR A 211 -6.89 2.84 -7.69
CA THR A 211 -5.55 2.52 -8.20
C THR A 211 -4.60 1.97 -7.13
N THR A 212 -5.02 1.99 -5.87
CA THR A 212 -4.19 1.56 -4.74
C THR A 212 -4.32 0.07 -4.45
N CYS A 213 -3.32 -0.49 -3.78
CA CYS A 213 -3.31 -1.87 -3.32
C CYS A 213 -4.39 -2.19 -2.26
N TRP A 214 -5.00 -1.17 -1.63
CA TRP A 214 -5.99 -1.34 -0.55
C TRP A 214 -7.43 -1.42 -1.05
N TYR A 215 -7.73 -0.89 -2.25
CA TYR A 215 -9.11 -0.76 -2.74
C TYR A 215 -9.86 -2.09 -2.76
N SER A 216 -9.24 -3.11 -3.36
CA SER A 216 -9.92 -4.37 -3.58
C SER A 216 -10.32 -5.02 -2.25
N ASP A 217 -9.42 -5.00 -1.28
CA ASP A 217 -9.61 -5.55 0.06
C ASP A 217 -10.69 -4.77 0.82
N ARG A 218 -10.56 -3.44 0.87
CA ARG A 218 -11.49 -2.54 1.56
C ARG A 218 -12.94 -2.64 1.06
N PHE A 219 -13.14 -2.77 -0.25
CA PHE A 219 -14.47 -2.79 -0.86
C PHE A 219 -14.94 -4.19 -1.25
N ALA A 220 -14.15 -5.23 -0.98
CA ALA A 220 -14.42 -6.61 -1.38
C ALA A 220 -14.74 -6.76 -2.90
N THR A 221 -14.10 -5.97 -3.76
CA THR A 221 -14.32 -6.01 -5.21
C THR A 221 -13.43 -7.07 -5.87
N ALA A 222 -13.65 -7.41 -7.14
CA ALA A 222 -12.69 -8.26 -7.85
C ALA A 222 -11.31 -7.56 -7.99
N LEU A 223 -10.25 -8.36 -8.00
CA LEU A 223 -8.92 -7.90 -8.39
C LEU A 223 -8.89 -7.56 -9.88
N GLN A 224 -8.08 -6.56 -10.26
CA GLN A 224 -7.91 -6.21 -11.67
C GLN A 224 -7.19 -7.35 -12.41
N PRO A 225 -7.47 -7.59 -13.71
CA PRO A 225 -6.77 -8.60 -14.46
C PRO A 225 -5.26 -8.43 -14.41
N ARG A 226 -4.54 -9.55 -14.22
CA ARG A 226 -3.08 -9.57 -14.23
C ARG A 226 -2.58 -9.31 -15.66
N PRO A 227 -1.57 -8.44 -15.85
CA PRO A 227 -0.87 -8.35 -17.14
C PRO A 227 -0.22 -9.69 -17.51
N ALA A 228 -0.01 -9.93 -18.81
CA ALA A 228 0.80 -11.07 -19.23
C ALA A 228 2.21 -10.97 -18.62
N HIS A 229 2.75 -12.08 -18.15
CA HIS A 229 4.11 -12.08 -17.62
C HIS A 229 5.13 -11.95 -18.77
N VAL A 230 6.30 -11.41 -18.45
CA VAL A 230 7.43 -11.38 -19.38
C VAL A 230 8.12 -12.74 -19.31
N PRO A 231 8.39 -13.41 -20.46
CA PRO A 231 9.11 -14.68 -20.47
C PRO A 231 10.48 -14.59 -19.79
N ALA A 232 10.99 -15.72 -19.31
CA ALA A 232 12.33 -15.79 -18.74
C ALA A 232 13.39 -15.23 -19.73
N PRO A 233 14.32 -14.35 -19.29
CA PRO A 233 15.42 -13.86 -20.12
C PRO A 233 16.28 -15.01 -20.67
N GLY A 234 16.96 -14.79 -21.80
CA GLY A 234 17.85 -15.81 -22.36
C GLY A 234 18.94 -16.25 -21.37
N ASP A 235 19.63 -15.29 -20.78
CA ASP A 235 20.70 -15.52 -19.82
C ASP A 235 20.18 -15.73 -18.39
N LEU A 236 20.92 -16.51 -17.60
CA LEU A 236 20.62 -16.79 -16.20
C LEU A 236 20.90 -15.57 -15.31
N ALA A 237 19.86 -15.06 -14.65
CA ALA A 237 19.98 -13.91 -13.75
C ALA A 237 20.46 -14.32 -12.35
N THR A 238 21.09 -13.40 -11.61
CA THR A 238 21.62 -13.69 -10.26
C THR A 238 20.54 -14.12 -9.27
N HIS A 239 19.35 -13.53 -9.36
CA HIS A 239 18.24 -13.77 -8.42
C HIS A 239 17.58 -15.15 -8.57
N GLU A 240 17.92 -15.93 -9.60
CA GLU A 240 17.40 -17.29 -9.81
C GLU A 240 18.45 -18.40 -9.61
N ARG A 241 19.71 -18.03 -9.34
CA ARG A 241 20.83 -18.99 -9.34
C ARG A 241 20.68 -20.12 -8.32
N ARG A 242 20.11 -19.83 -7.15
CA ARG A 242 20.07 -20.80 -6.05
C ARG A 242 19.15 -21.97 -6.37
N TYR A 243 17.91 -21.70 -6.78
CA TYR A 243 17.01 -22.80 -7.16
C TYR A 243 17.45 -23.49 -8.46
N VAL A 244 18.05 -22.74 -9.40
CA VAL A 244 18.57 -23.32 -10.65
C VAL A 244 19.69 -24.32 -10.36
N GLN A 245 20.61 -24.00 -9.45
CA GLN A 245 21.63 -24.95 -9.02
C GLN A 245 20.99 -26.23 -8.45
N GLN A 246 20.00 -26.09 -7.56
CA GLN A 246 19.31 -27.26 -7.00
C GLN A 246 18.61 -28.10 -8.08
N LEU A 247 18.00 -27.47 -9.11
CA LEU A 247 17.41 -28.20 -10.23
C LEU A 247 18.46 -28.96 -11.05
N VAL A 248 19.63 -28.34 -11.29
CA VAL A 248 20.75 -29.00 -11.97
C VAL A 248 21.24 -30.21 -11.18
N ASP A 249 21.37 -30.07 -9.85
CA ASP A 249 21.79 -31.17 -8.96
C ASP A 249 20.79 -32.34 -9.03
N VAL A 250 19.48 -32.04 -8.98
CA VAL A 250 18.40 -33.03 -9.15
C VAL A 250 18.48 -33.76 -10.50
N TYR A 251 18.79 -33.04 -11.57
CA TYR A 251 18.92 -33.64 -12.89
C TYR A 251 20.20 -34.45 -13.06
N ALA A 252 21.30 -34.02 -12.44
CA ALA A 252 22.56 -34.74 -12.45
C ALA A 252 22.47 -36.06 -11.68
N GLU A 253 21.71 -36.09 -10.57
CA GLU A 253 21.39 -37.36 -9.86
C GLU A 253 20.59 -38.31 -10.76
N ALA A 254 19.59 -37.80 -11.49
CA ALA A 254 18.73 -38.60 -12.35
C ALA A 254 19.41 -39.05 -13.66
N HIS A 255 20.43 -38.30 -14.11
CA HIS A 255 21.17 -38.53 -15.36
C HIS A 255 22.69 -38.38 -15.14
N PRO A 256 23.35 -39.29 -14.39
CA PRO A 256 24.77 -39.17 -14.04
C PRO A 256 25.72 -39.16 -15.25
N GLU A 257 25.26 -39.65 -16.40
CA GLU A 257 25.98 -39.65 -17.68
C GLU A 257 26.04 -38.28 -18.38
N GLU A 258 25.19 -37.34 -17.98
CA GLU A 258 25.09 -36.01 -18.59
C GLU A 258 25.94 -34.99 -17.79
N SER A 259 26.78 -34.22 -18.47
CA SER A 259 27.49 -33.10 -17.86
C SER A 259 26.59 -31.86 -17.87
N LEU A 260 25.88 -31.61 -16.77
CA LEU A 260 24.94 -30.49 -16.64
C LEU A 260 25.58 -29.29 -15.94
N GLN A 261 25.31 -28.09 -16.45
CA GLN A 261 25.74 -26.82 -15.84
C GLN A 261 24.57 -25.82 -15.88
N PRO A 262 24.40 -24.94 -14.88
CA PRO A 262 23.33 -23.94 -14.84
C PRO A 262 23.19 -23.12 -16.13
N GLU A 263 24.29 -22.72 -16.73
CA GLU A 263 24.32 -21.86 -17.92
C GLU A 263 23.94 -22.59 -19.23
N SER A 264 24.04 -23.92 -19.28
CA SER A 264 23.84 -24.70 -20.52
C SER A 264 22.76 -25.78 -20.43
N VAL A 265 22.22 -26.07 -19.23
CA VAL A 265 21.22 -27.11 -18.98
C VAL A 265 19.96 -26.95 -19.84
N ALA A 266 19.59 -25.72 -20.19
CA ALA A 266 18.45 -25.43 -21.06
C ALA A 266 18.59 -26.05 -22.46
N SER A 267 19.82 -26.28 -22.95
CA SER A 267 20.08 -26.88 -24.26
C SER A 267 20.22 -28.39 -24.24
N ASN A 268 20.18 -29.03 -23.05
CA ASN A 268 20.33 -30.48 -22.94
C ASN A 268 19.07 -31.19 -23.51
N PRO A 269 19.23 -32.22 -24.35
CA PRO A 269 18.10 -32.89 -25.00
C PRO A 269 17.22 -33.71 -24.05
N ARG A 270 17.75 -34.19 -22.91
CA ARG A 270 16.97 -35.00 -21.95
C ARG A 270 16.20 -34.14 -20.95
N VAL A 271 16.81 -33.08 -20.44
CA VAL A 271 16.26 -32.30 -19.30
C VAL A 271 15.92 -30.85 -19.65
N GLY A 272 16.39 -30.33 -20.79
CA GLY A 272 16.29 -28.92 -21.13
C GLY A 272 14.85 -28.40 -21.25
N GLU A 273 13.92 -29.21 -21.79
CA GLU A 273 12.51 -28.82 -21.85
C GLU A 273 11.88 -28.69 -20.46
N ARG A 274 12.15 -29.65 -19.56
CA ARG A 274 11.68 -29.62 -18.18
C ARG A 274 12.27 -28.42 -17.44
N PHE A 275 13.56 -28.16 -17.63
CA PHE A 275 14.24 -26.98 -17.07
C PHE A 275 13.58 -25.68 -17.52
N ARG A 276 13.36 -25.49 -18.83
CA ARG A 276 12.71 -24.29 -19.37
C ARG A 276 11.33 -24.08 -18.76
N ARG A 277 10.55 -25.15 -18.59
CA ARG A 277 9.22 -25.07 -17.94
C ARG A 277 9.31 -24.65 -16.47
N HIS A 278 10.23 -25.22 -15.68
CA HIS A 278 10.41 -24.81 -14.27
C HIS A 278 10.89 -23.37 -14.14
N ARG A 279 11.81 -22.96 -15.01
CA ARG A 279 12.29 -21.58 -15.07
C ARG A 279 11.16 -20.61 -15.45
N GLU A 280 10.32 -20.96 -16.42
CA GLU A 280 9.16 -20.16 -16.79
C GLU A 280 8.16 -20.03 -15.63
N ASN A 281 7.89 -21.12 -14.90
CA ASN A 281 7.03 -21.10 -13.73
C ASN A 281 7.58 -20.17 -12.63
N PHE A 282 8.90 -20.16 -12.41
CA PHE A 282 9.54 -19.22 -11.48
C PHE A 282 9.28 -17.74 -11.88
N TYR A 283 9.44 -17.41 -13.17
CA TYR A 283 9.18 -16.03 -13.65
C TYR A 283 7.69 -15.66 -13.62
N LYS A 284 6.78 -16.62 -13.82
CA LYS A 284 5.34 -16.42 -13.59
C LYS A 284 5.05 -16.05 -12.14
N ALA A 285 5.62 -16.79 -11.18
CA ALA A 285 5.50 -16.47 -9.75
C ALA A 285 6.15 -15.12 -9.36
N GLU A 286 7.27 -14.74 -9.98
CA GLU A 286 7.85 -13.39 -9.81
C GLU A 286 6.92 -12.30 -10.35
N ALA A 287 6.32 -12.51 -11.52
CA ALA A 287 5.34 -11.58 -12.07
C ALA A 287 4.11 -11.45 -11.16
N LEU A 288 3.63 -12.56 -10.58
CA LEU A 288 2.56 -12.54 -9.58
C LEU A 288 2.97 -11.78 -8.31
N ARG A 289 4.21 -11.94 -7.83
CA ARG A 289 4.74 -11.21 -6.66
C ARG A 289 4.74 -9.70 -6.91
N VAL A 290 5.20 -9.27 -8.09
CA VAL A 290 5.19 -7.85 -8.49
C VAL A 290 3.75 -7.33 -8.61
N TYR A 291 2.86 -8.09 -9.25
CA TYR A 291 1.45 -7.74 -9.33
C TYR A 291 0.82 -7.58 -7.94
N ALA A 292 1.10 -8.50 -7.01
CA ALA A 292 0.54 -8.49 -5.67
C ALA A 292 0.97 -7.25 -4.88
N ARG A 293 2.24 -6.84 -4.99
CA ARG A 293 2.76 -5.60 -4.36
C ARG A 293 1.90 -4.37 -4.68
N ASP A 294 1.39 -4.29 -5.92
CA ASP A 294 0.66 -3.12 -6.39
C ASP A 294 -0.87 -3.28 -6.24
N SER A 295 -1.37 -4.52 -6.09
CA SER A 295 -2.80 -4.83 -6.20
C SER A 295 -3.47 -5.28 -4.89
N VAL A 296 -2.70 -5.69 -3.90
CA VAL A 296 -3.20 -6.16 -2.59
C VAL A 296 -2.36 -5.60 -1.44
N PRO A 297 -2.90 -5.54 -0.20
CA PRO A 297 -2.14 -5.05 0.94
C PRO A 297 -0.85 -5.85 1.17
N PRO A 298 0.21 -5.22 1.73
CA PRO A 298 1.46 -5.90 2.09
C PRO A 298 1.24 -7.17 2.92
N GLY A 299 2.11 -8.17 2.74
CA GLY A 299 2.02 -9.46 3.42
C GLY A 299 1.06 -10.46 2.77
N THR A 300 0.21 -10.04 1.81
CA THR A 300 -0.78 -10.93 1.18
C THR A 300 -0.13 -12.02 0.33
N PHE A 301 0.94 -11.69 -0.41
CA PHE A 301 1.68 -12.68 -1.20
C PHE A 301 2.48 -13.62 -0.30
N GLU A 302 3.11 -13.07 0.74
CA GLU A 302 3.90 -13.80 1.72
C GLU A 302 3.04 -14.85 2.45
N ARG A 303 1.84 -14.48 2.90
CA ARG A 303 0.88 -15.43 3.50
C ARG A 303 0.49 -16.56 2.54
N LEU A 304 0.31 -16.26 1.24
CA LEU A 304 0.05 -17.27 0.22
C LEU A 304 1.24 -18.23 0.07
N GLN A 305 2.46 -17.69 0.03
CA GLN A 305 3.67 -18.48 -0.08
C GLN A 305 3.90 -19.35 1.18
N ASP A 306 3.59 -18.83 2.36
CA ASP A 306 3.68 -19.55 3.64
C ASP A 306 2.65 -20.68 3.75
N ASP A 307 1.44 -20.47 3.28
CA ASP A 307 0.41 -21.52 3.23
C ASP A 307 0.77 -22.61 2.21
N ILE A 308 1.35 -22.23 1.05
CA ILE A 308 1.92 -23.21 0.10
C ILE A 308 3.05 -24.00 0.75
N HIS A 309 3.99 -23.33 1.41
CA HIS A 309 5.09 -23.99 2.12
C HIS A 309 4.56 -25.00 3.14
N SER A 310 3.63 -24.57 4.01
CA SER A 310 2.99 -25.42 5.02
C SER A 310 2.25 -26.60 4.41
N GLY A 311 1.63 -26.41 3.24
CA GLY A 311 0.92 -27.47 2.52
C GLY A 311 1.83 -28.51 1.84
N VAL A 312 3.13 -28.22 1.64
CA VAL A 312 4.04 -29.13 0.94
C VAL A 312 5.22 -29.62 1.77
N ILE A 313 5.52 -28.98 2.91
CA ILE A 313 6.76 -29.24 3.67
C ILE A 313 6.86 -30.69 4.14
N ASP A 314 5.77 -31.30 4.60
CA ASP A 314 5.78 -32.72 5.01
C ASP A 314 6.19 -33.64 3.85
N VAL A 315 5.75 -33.34 2.61
CA VAL A 315 6.15 -34.10 1.42
C VAL A 315 7.58 -33.76 0.98
N VAL A 316 8.06 -32.55 1.22
CA VAL A 316 9.48 -32.19 0.99
C VAL A 316 10.38 -33.01 1.92
N GLU A 317 10.00 -33.12 3.20
CA GLU A 317 10.75 -33.79 4.26
C GLU A 317 10.60 -35.32 4.27
N ASP A 318 9.57 -35.84 3.60
CA ASP A 318 9.38 -37.29 3.45
C ASP A 318 10.55 -37.98 2.71
N HIS A 319 10.63 -39.29 2.87
CA HIS A 319 11.61 -40.11 2.18
C HIS A 319 11.26 -40.25 0.70
N HIS A 320 12.16 -39.80 -0.17
CA HIS A 320 12.08 -39.99 -1.62
C HIS A 320 13.30 -40.74 -2.13
N ALA A 321 13.08 -41.62 -3.10
CA ALA A 321 14.17 -42.37 -3.74
C ALA A 321 15.19 -41.48 -4.47
N THR A 322 14.75 -40.32 -4.99
CA THR A 322 15.60 -39.33 -5.67
C THR A 322 15.04 -37.91 -5.45
N GLY A 323 15.87 -36.89 -5.61
CA GLY A 323 15.46 -35.49 -5.63
C GLY A 323 14.45 -35.20 -6.75
N LEU A 324 14.54 -35.91 -7.87
CA LEU A 324 13.58 -35.77 -8.98
C LEU A 324 12.18 -36.27 -8.59
N ARG A 325 12.10 -37.34 -7.79
CA ARG A 325 10.84 -37.84 -7.24
C ARG A 325 10.27 -36.86 -6.23
N ARG A 326 11.09 -36.34 -5.31
CA ARG A 326 10.68 -35.29 -4.35
C ARG A 326 10.10 -34.08 -5.08
N LEU A 327 10.84 -33.52 -6.03
CA LEU A 327 10.42 -32.38 -6.85
C LEU A 327 9.07 -32.65 -7.54
N THR A 328 8.93 -33.80 -8.21
CA THR A 328 7.71 -34.12 -8.95
C THR A 328 6.51 -34.30 -8.02
N SER A 329 6.69 -34.94 -6.86
CA SER A 329 5.64 -35.14 -5.85
C SER A 329 5.15 -33.80 -5.29
N VAL A 330 6.08 -32.90 -4.93
CA VAL A 330 5.75 -31.57 -4.40
C VAL A 330 5.02 -30.72 -5.42
N LEU A 331 5.52 -30.64 -6.67
CA LEU A 331 4.88 -29.86 -7.74
C LEU A 331 3.51 -30.42 -8.15
N SER A 332 3.27 -31.70 -7.91
CA SER A 332 1.95 -32.33 -8.13
C SER A 332 0.98 -31.99 -6.99
N LEU A 333 1.45 -32.03 -5.74
CA LEU A 333 0.66 -31.67 -4.56
C LEU A 333 0.26 -30.19 -4.57
N VAL A 334 1.19 -29.29 -4.88
CA VAL A 334 0.91 -27.84 -4.87
C VAL A 334 -0.19 -27.44 -5.87
N GLY A 335 -0.33 -28.19 -6.96
CA GLY A 335 -1.41 -28.01 -7.94
C GLY A 335 -2.79 -28.37 -7.39
N GLN A 336 -2.87 -29.16 -6.32
CA GLN A 336 -4.11 -29.69 -5.72
C GLN A 336 -4.51 -28.98 -4.42
N LEU A 337 -3.65 -28.13 -3.86
CA LEU A 337 -3.96 -27.40 -2.62
C LEU A 337 -5.19 -26.51 -2.80
N ASP A 338 -6.08 -26.56 -1.81
CA ASP A 338 -7.18 -25.60 -1.69
C ASP A 338 -6.65 -24.30 -1.08
N LEU A 339 -6.59 -23.27 -1.93
CA LEU A 339 -6.12 -21.93 -1.59
C LEU A 339 -7.26 -20.90 -1.76
N SER A 340 -8.52 -21.35 -1.76
CA SER A 340 -9.71 -20.52 -1.99
C SER A 340 -9.86 -19.36 -0.99
N ARG A 341 -9.30 -19.49 0.20
CA ARG A 341 -9.25 -18.42 1.21
C ARG A 341 -8.35 -17.23 0.85
N HIS A 342 -7.43 -17.40 -0.10
CA HIS A 342 -6.48 -16.35 -0.44
C HIS A 342 -7.05 -15.32 -1.38
N ARG A 343 -6.76 -14.05 -1.07
CA ARG A 343 -7.20 -12.92 -1.89
C ARG A 343 -6.72 -12.99 -3.34
N LEU A 344 -5.51 -13.52 -3.56
CA LEU A 344 -4.89 -13.63 -4.88
C LEU A 344 -5.42 -14.81 -5.70
N ILE A 345 -6.24 -15.70 -5.14
CA ILE A 345 -6.59 -16.98 -5.80
C ILE A 345 -7.26 -16.80 -7.17
N SER A 346 -8.01 -15.71 -7.36
CA SER A 346 -8.68 -15.40 -8.62
C SER A 346 -7.72 -15.00 -9.76
N VAL A 347 -6.45 -14.74 -9.46
CA VAL A 347 -5.41 -14.33 -10.43
C VAL A 347 -4.19 -15.25 -10.43
N VAL A 348 -4.21 -16.32 -9.63
CA VAL A 348 -3.15 -17.34 -9.51
C VAL A 348 -3.43 -18.49 -10.48
N GLU A 349 -2.47 -18.83 -11.32
CA GLU A 349 -2.47 -20.03 -12.16
C GLU A 349 -1.74 -21.19 -11.47
N ILE A 350 -1.92 -22.42 -11.97
CA ILE A 350 -1.22 -23.61 -11.47
C ILE A 350 0.30 -23.43 -11.59
N ASP A 351 0.75 -22.83 -12.68
CA ASP A 351 2.18 -22.59 -12.94
C ASP A 351 2.79 -21.61 -11.91
N ASP A 352 2.03 -20.62 -11.44
CA ASP A 352 2.48 -19.70 -10.38
C ASP A 352 2.72 -20.48 -9.08
N ARG A 353 1.85 -21.42 -8.72
CA ARG A 353 2.00 -22.24 -7.51
C ARG A 353 3.27 -23.10 -7.57
N GLN A 354 3.56 -23.68 -8.72
CA GLN A 354 4.81 -24.41 -8.96
C GLN A 354 6.01 -23.47 -8.89
N GLY A 355 5.91 -22.28 -9.47
CA GLY A 355 6.91 -21.22 -9.38
C GLY A 355 7.20 -20.77 -7.95
N MET A 356 6.19 -20.68 -7.09
CA MET A 356 6.37 -20.36 -5.66
C MET A 356 7.20 -21.41 -4.93
N CYS A 357 7.08 -22.69 -5.28
CA CYS A 357 7.96 -23.73 -4.75
C CYS A 357 9.42 -23.49 -5.17
N HIS A 358 9.64 -23.00 -6.40
CA HIS A 358 10.98 -22.60 -6.86
C HIS A 358 11.49 -21.33 -6.16
N GLN A 359 10.63 -20.34 -5.88
CA GLN A 359 10.98 -19.18 -5.05
C GLN A 359 11.39 -19.60 -3.64
N LEU A 360 10.63 -20.50 -3.00
CA LEU A 360 10.94 -21.07 -1.70
C LEU A 360 12.28 -21.82 -1.71
N ALA A 361 12.56 -22.58 -2.76
CA ALA A 361 13.85 -23.24 -2.93
C ALA A 361 15.00 -22.24 -3.15
N ASN A 362 14.73 -21.13 -3.83
CA ASN A 362 15.72 -20.08 -4.08
C ASN A 362 16.17 -19.37 -2.79
N VAL A 363 15.33 -19.38 -1.76
CA VAL A 363 15.64 -18.86 -0.41
C VAL A 363 15.89 -19.97 0.61
N ASP A 364 16.18 -21.19 0.14
CA ASP A 364 16.52 -22.38 0.95
C ASP A 364 15.46 -22.80 2.00
N ARG A 365 14.21 -22.34 1.84
CA ARG A 365 13.06 -22.83 2.62
C ARG A 365 12.59 -24.21 2.15
N ILE A 366 12.84 -24.54 0.89
CA ILE A 366 12.68 -25.89 0.34
C ILE A 366 14.04 -26.34 -0.21
N GLN A 367 14.40 -27.61 -0.01
CA GLN A 367 15.59 -28.21 -0.61
C GLN A 367 15.19 -29.44 -1.42
N TRP A 368 15.57 -29.46 -2.71
CA TRP A 368 15.22 -30.59 -3.57
C TRP A 368 16.13 -31.80 -3.39
N MET A 369 17.38 -31.56 -2.98
CA MET A 369 18.34 -32.59 -2.63
C MET A 369 18.44 -32.67 -1.11
N SER A 370 18.53 -33.89 -0.58
CA SER A 370 18.88 -34.07 0.83
C SER A 370 20.31 -33.56 1.01
N ARG A 371 20.59 -32.78 2.06
CA ARG A 371 21.98 -32.59 2.47
C ARG A 371 22.47 -33.95 2.93
N ASN A 372 23.36 -34.57 2.15
CA ASN A 372 24.09 -35.74 2.61
C ASN A 372 24.83 -35.33 3.89
N GLU A 373 24.62 -36.08 4.98
CA GLU A 373 25.53 -36.08 6.13
C GLU A 373 26.95 -36.51 5.72
#